data_AF-A0A3D3WZY0-F1
#
_entry.id   AF-A0A3D3WZY0-F1
#
_cell.length_a   1.000
_cell.length_b   1.000
_cell.length_c   1.000
_cell.angle_alpha   90.00
_cell.angle_beta   90.00
_cell.angle_gamma   90.00
#
_symmetry.space_group_name_H-M   'P 1'
#
loop_
_entity.id
_entity.type
_entity.pdbx_description
1 polymer ?
#
loop_
_entity_poly.entity_id
_entity_poly.type
_entity_poly.pdbx_seq_one_letter_code
_entity_poly.pdbx_strand_id
1 'polypeptide(L)'
;MKKRRVNLTLPEDLWSKLHTRVPSRKISQYIAEATVARLAEEERVALRERLKEQYLVRAAQDRQMAEEFFAAEQEVSDRIVE
;
A
#
# COMPACT_ATOMS: atom_id res chain seq x y z
N MET A 1 -13.64 8.92 18.16
CA MET A 1 -12.80 7.69 18.22
C MET A 1 -12.72 7.19 19.65
N LYS A 2 -13.02 5.90 19.90
CA LYS A 2 -12.80 5.28 21.21
C LYS A 2 -11.30 5.00 21.36
N LYS A 3 -10.67 5.52 22.42
CA LYS A 3 -9.26 5.25 22.74
C LYS A 3 -9.19 4.05 23.68
N ARG A 4 -8.27 3.12 23.42
CA ARG A 4 -7.99 1.98 24.30
C ARG A 4 -6.62 2.18 24.94
N ARG A 5 -6.53 2.11 26.27
CA ARG A 5 -5.25 2.15 26.98
C ARG A 5 -4.61 0.77 26.86
N VAL A 6 -3.36 0.74 26.42
CA VAL A 6 -2.56 -0.48 26.24
C VAL A 6 -1.26 -0.28 26.99
N ASN A 7 -0.83 -1.30 27.74
CA ASN A 7 0.51 -1.33 28.33
C ASN A 7 1.41 -2.11 27.36
N LEU A 8 2.51 -1.48 26.94
CA LEU A 8 3.48 -2.02 26.00
C LEU A 8 4.84 -2.05 26.69
N THR A 9 5.57 -3.15 26.51
CA THR A 9 6.97 -3.25 26.91
C THR A 9 7.84 -2.97 25.70
N LEU A 10 8.79 -2.04 25.84
CA LEU A 10 9.76 -1.69 24.80
C LEU A 10 11.16 -2.09 25.27
N PRO A 11 12.06 -2.53 24.35
CA PRO A 11 13.47 -2.71 24.66
C PRO A 11 14.09 -1.41 25.16
N GLU A 12 14.99 -1.49 26.14
CA GLU A 12 15.62 -0.33 26.78
C GLU A 12 16.34 0.58 25.76
N ASP A 13 17.07 -0.02 24.81
CA ASP A 13 17.77 0.73 23.77
C ASP A 13 16.81 1.54 22.88
N LEU A 14 15.63 0.98 22.61
CA LEU A 14 14.61 1.65 21.81
C LEU A 14 13.94 2.75 22.63
N TRP A 15 13.66 2.49 23.91
CA TRP A 15 13.11 3.47 24.84
C TRP A 15 14.02 4.68 25.00
N SER A 16 15.32 4.46 25.20
CA SER A 16 16.33 5.51 25.29
C SER A 16 16.36 6.38 24.03
N LYS A 17 16.44 5.77 22.85
CA LYS A 17 16.38 6.49 21.55
C LYS A 17 15.10 7.29 21.38
N LEU A 18 13.96 6.73 21.81
CA LEU A 18 12.66 7.38 21.74
C LEU A 18 12.61 8.62 22.64
N HIS A 19 13.08 8.48 23.88
CA HIS A 19 13.10 9.56 24.86
C HIS A 19 14.04 10.71 24.49
N THR A 20 15.15 10.43 23.81
CA THR A 20 16.05 11.48 23.33
C THR A 20 15.41 12.32 22.21
N ARG A 21 14.56 11.71 21.38
CA ARG A 21 14.03 12.34 20.16
C ARG A 21 12.62 12.92 20.34
N VAL A 22 11.83 12.34 21.22
CA VAL A 22 10.41 12.66 21.37
C VAL A 22 10.14 13.09 22.81
N PRO A 23 9.51 14.27 23.02
CA PRO A 23 9.09 14.67 24.36
C PRO A 23 8.15 13.64 24.99
N SER A 24 8.30 13.37 26.29
CA SER A 24 7.57 12.30 26.99
C SER A 24 6.04 12.36 26.80
N ARG A 25 5.47 13.56 26.70
CA ARG A 25 4.03 13.78 26.49
C ARG A 25 3.54 13.39 25.08
N LYS A 26 4.44 13.24 24.12
CA LYS A 26 4.16 12.91 22.72
C LYS A 26 4.54 11.47 22.34
N ILE A 27 5.13 10.70 23.27
CA ILE A 27 5.56 9.32 23.00
C ILE A 27 4.39 8.44 22.52
N SER A 28 3.24 8.49 23.19
CA SER A 28 2.08 7.70 22.78
C SER A 28 1.55 8.11 21.39
N GLN A 29 1.61 9.41 21.07
CA GLN A 29 1.24 9.90 19.73
C GLN A 29 2.22 9.40 18.68
N TYR A 30 3.52 9.50 18.95
CA TYR A 30 4.56 9.04 18.04
C TYR A 30 4.46 7.55 17.76
N ILE A 31 4.23 6.72 18.79
CA ILE A 31 4.03 5.28 18.63
C ILE A 31 2.77 5.00 17.79
N ALA A 32 1.69 5.73 18.01
CA ALA A 32 0.47 5.57 17.23
C ALA A 32 0.69 5.92 15.74
N GLU A 33 1.34 7.04 15.45
CA GLU A 33 1.67 7.46 14.09
C GLU A 33 2.61 6.47 13.40
N ALA A 34 3.65 6.00 14.09
CA ALA A 34 4.57 4.99 13.57
C ALA A 34 3.86 3.66 13.28
N THR A 35 2.91 3.27 14.14
CA THR A 35 2.10 2.06 13.93
C THR A 35 1.20 2.20 12.72
N VAL A 36 0.52 3.34 12.56
CA VAL A 36 -0.33 3.62 11.39
C VAL A 36 0.49 3.58 10.10
N ALA A 37 1.65 4.25 10.09
CA ALA A 37 2.53 4.26 8.93
C ALA A 37 3.02 2.84 8.57
N ARG A 38 3.35 2.03 9.58
CA ARG A 38 3.80 0.65 9.38
C ARG A 38 2.71 -0.25 8.81
N LEU A 39 1.49 -0.17 9.35
CA LEU A 39 0.34 -0.93 8.85
C LEU A 39 -0.02 -0.55 7.41
N ALA A 40 -0.02 0.75 7.09
CA ALA A 40 -0.29 1.22 5.74
C ALA A 40 0.75 0.69 4.73
N GLU A 41 2.03 0.62 5.11
CA GLU A 41 3.07 0.06 4.27
C GLU A 41 2.90 -1.46 4.07
N GLU A 42 2.55 -2.20 5.13
CA GLU A 42 2.27 -3.63 5.05
C GLU A 42 1.08 -3.92 4.13
N GLU A 43 0.00 -3.15 4.26
CA GLU A 43 -1.17 -3.23 3.38
C GLU A 43 -0.80 -2.93 1.92
N ARG A 44 0.03 -1.91 1.68
CA ARG A 44 0.50 -1.54 0.33
C ARG A 44 1.31 -2.67 -0.30
N VAL A 45 2.22 -3.29 0.45
CA VAL A 45 3.03 -4.41 -0.03
C VAL A 45 2.16 -5.62 -0.33
N ALA A 46 1.25 -5.98 0.58
CA ALA A 46 0.33 -7.10 0.38
C ALA A 46 -0.59 -6.88 -0.83
N LEU A 47 -1.11 -5.67 -1.01
CA LEU A 47 -1.92 -5.31 -2.18
C LEU A 47 -1.12 -5.43 -3.47
N ARG A 48 0.13 -4.95 -3.48
CA ARG A 48 1.01 -5.05 -4.65
C ARG A 48 1.26 -6.49 -5.07
N GLU A 49 1.57 -7.38 -4.13
CA GLU A 49 1.79 -8.80 -4.43
C GLU A 49 0.50 -9.45 -4.94
N ARG A 50 -0.65 -9.18 -4.31
CA ARG A 50 -1.95 -9.69 -4.79
C ARG A 50 -2.28 -9.23 -6.20
N LEU A 51 -2.07 -7.95 -6.51
CA LEU A 51 -2.30 -7.42 -7.86
C LEU A 51 -1.39 -8.09 -8.88
N LYS A 52 -0.10 -8.24 -8.55
CA LYS A 52 0.87 -8.92 -9.41
C LYS A 52 0.45 -10.36 -9.71
N GLU A 53 0.03 -11.12 -8.70
CA GLU A 53 -0.50 -12.48 -8.89
C GLU A 53 -1.73 -12.48 -9.80
N GLN A 54 -2.68 -11.57 -9.59
CA GLN A 54 -3.88 -11.47 -10.41
C GLN A 54 -3.56 -11.14 -11.87
N TYR A 55 -2.62 -10.22 -12.12
CA TYR A 55 -2.16 -9.92 -13.48
C TYR A 55 -1.51 -11.13 -14.14
N LEU A 56 -0.68 -11.88 -13.42
CA LEU A 56 -0.05 -13.09 -13.97
C LEU A 56 -1.08 -14.18 -14.30
N VAL A 57 -2.07 -14.38 -13.42
CA VAL A 57 -3.14 -15.37 -13.64
C VAL A 57 -4.01 -15.00 -14.85
N ARG A 58 -4.30 -13.71 -15.03
CA ARG A 58 -5.19 -13.22 -16.09
C ARG A 58 -4.47 -12.88 -17.40
N ALA A 59 -3.15 -12.89 -17.43
CA ALA A 59 -2.36 -12.43 -18.58
C ALA A 59 -2.77 -13.05 -19.92
N ALA A 60 -3.12 -14.34 -19.95
CA ALA A 60 -3.56 -15.01 -21.17
C ALA A 60 -4.95 -14.52 -21.64
N GLN A 61 -5.88 -14.37 -20.70
CA GLN A 61 -7.23 -13.86 -20.97
C GLN A 61 -7.18 -12.37 -21.38
N ASP A 62 -6.39 -11.56 -20.68
CA ASP A 62 -6.22 -10.14 -20.99
C ASP A 62 -5.59 -9.94 -22.38
N ARG A 63 -4.63 -10.80 -22.76
CA ARG A 63 -4.05 -10.79 -24.11
C ARG A 63 -5.08 -11.14 -25.18
N GLN A 64 -5.85 -12.21 -24.97
CA GLN A 64 -6.90 -12.61 -25.91
C GLN A 64 -7.90 -11.47 -26.11
N MET A 65 -8.34 -10.85 -25.02
CA MET A 65 -9.25 -9.72 -25.09
C MET A 65 -8.63 -8.55 -25.86
N ALA A 66 -7.37 -8.20 -25.60
CA ALA A 66 -6.69 -7.14 -26.35
C ALA A 66 -6.64 -7.42 -27.86
N GLU A 67 -6.39 -8.67 -28.27
CA GLU A 67 -6.39 -9.07 -29.67
C GLU A 67 -7.80 -8.95 -30.31
N GLU A 68 -8.84 -9.34 -29.58
CA GLU A 68 -10.23 -9.25 -30.04
C GLU A 68 -10.69 -7.80 -30.26
N PHE A 69 -10.28 -6.88 -29.39
CA PHE A 69 -10.68 -5.47 -29.47
C PHE A 69 -9.79 -4.62 -30.38
N PHE A 70 -8.57 -5.09 -30.70
CA PHE A 70 -7.59 -4.35 -31.47
C PHE A 70 -8.13 -3.77 -32.79
N ALA A 71 -8.88 -4.57 -33.56
CA ALA A 71 -9.39 -4.14 -34.86
C ALA A 71 -10.38 -2.96 -34.73
N ALA A 72 -11.22 -2.97 -33.70
CA ALA A 72 -12.19 -1.90 -33.46
C ALA A 72 -11.51 -0.61 -32.95
N GLU A 73 -10.48 -0.74 -32.12
CA GLU A 73 -9.68 0.40 -31.66
C GLU A 73 -8.88 1.04 -32.81
N GLN A 74 -8.29 0.22 -33.67
CA GLN A 74 -7.55 0.65 -34.86
C GLN A 74 -8.45 1.47 -35.80
N GLU A 75 -9.66 0.98 -36.09
CA GLU A 75 -10.62 1.67 -36.95
C GLU A 75 -11.01 3.06 -36.42
N VAL A 76 -11.18 3.20 -35.10
CA VAL A 76 -11.48 4.50 -34.48
C VAL A 76 -10.26 5.42 -34.51
N SER A 77 -9.07 4.89 -34.24
CA SER A 77 -7.81 5.67 -34.28
C SER A 77 -7.58 6.26 -35.67
N ASP A 78 -7.73 5.46 -36.73
CA ASP A 78 -7.47 5.89 -38.11
C ASP A 78 -8.43 7.03 -38.53
N ARG A 79 -9.67 7.02 -38.04
CA ARG A 79 -10.68 8.08 -38.30
C ARG A 79 -10.43 9.40 -37.57
N ILE A 80 -9.63 9.41 -36.51
CA ILE A 80 -9.29 10.63 -35.74
C ILE A 80 -8.08 11.35 -36.36
N VAL A 81 -7.29 10.65 -37.17
CA VAL A 81 -6.06 11.16 -37.79
C VAL A 81 -6.30 11.75 -39.20
N GLU A 82 -7.49 11.52 -39.79
CA GLU A 82 -8.01 12.21 -40.99
C GLU A 82 -8.72 13.54 -40.65
#